data_AF-A0A9E0Q2V7-F1
#
_entry.id   AF-A0A9E0Q2V7-F1
#
_cell.length_a   1.000
_cell.length_b   1.000
_cell.length_c   1.000
_cell.angle_alpha   90.00
_cell.angle_beta   90.00
_cell.angle_gamma   90.00
#
_symmetry.space_group_name_H-M   'P 1'
#
loop_
_entity.id
_entity.type
_entity.pdbx_description
1 polymer ?
#
loop_
_entity_poly.entity_id
_entity_poly.type
_entity_poly.pdbx_seq_one_letter_code
_entity_poly.pdbx_strand_id
1 'polypeptide(L)'
;MKHMGQGSAWRTLGLGLLLWAAAMHVAQAHKGSDAYLDIRQQPDATATTMGQVAGPVAPMQELQLVLSVALRDLDQVVAVDANGDARITWGEVRLATPQLLHVLDQAVRLEAGAGSKVAPSRADAGTVAAAPDCALHWRADGLERRGDGSYFRVAANARCPRALALSLHYTLFRTQDANHRLLVAGHVDGTDLLSTMSPQ
;
A
#
# COMPACT_ATOMS: atom_id res chain seq x y z
N MET A 1 32.69 -31.83 67.80
CA MET A 1 31.76 -30.74 67.40
C MET A 1 32.56 -29.59 66.82
N LYS A 2 32.50 -29.34 65.51
CA LYS A 2 32.52 -28.00 64.89
C LYS A 2 32.38 -28.11 63.38
N HIS A 3 31.64 -27.15 62.84
CA HIS A 3 30.76 -27.26 61.69
C HIS A 3 31.45 -27.10 60.34
N MET A 4 30.96 -27.88 59.38
CA MET A 4 31.29 -27.82 57.95
C MET A 4 30.59 -26.60 57.32
N GLY A 5 31.38 -25.65 56.79
CA GLY A 5 30.88 -24.41 56.20
C GLY A 5 30.40 -24.59 54.76
N GLN A 6 29.09 -24.75 54.57
CA GLN A 6 28.42 -24.60 53.29
C GLN A 6 27.89 -23.17 53.17
N GLY A 7 28.54 -22.30 52.40
CA GLY A 7 28.12 -20.90 52.29
C GLY A 7 28.48 -20.16 51.01
N SER A 8 28.98 -20.84 49.97
CA SER A 8 29.51 -20.13 48.78
C SER A 8 28.84 -20.49 47.45
N ALA A 9 28.02 -21.55 47.36
CA ALA A 9 27.47 -22.02 46.09
C ALA A 9 26.20 -21.27 45.62
N TRP A 10 25.47 -20.60 46.52
CA TRP A 10 24.20 -19.94 46.17
C TRP A 10 24.37 -18.52 45.61
N ARG A 11 25.52 -17.86 45.82
CA ARG A 11 25.74 -16.48 45.37
C ARG A 11 26.12 -16.39 43.87
N THR A 12 26.71 -17.44 43.30
CA THR A 12 27.11 -17.48 41.88
C THR A 12 25.93 -17.82 40.95
N LEU A 13 24.98 -18.64 41.40
CA LEU A 13 23.76 -18.97 40.65
C LEU A 13 22.82 -17.76 40.50
N GLY A 14 22.68 -16.92 41.53
CA GLY A 14 21.85 -15.71 41.45
C GLY A 14 22.40 -14.66 40.47
N LEU A 15 23.72 -14.51 40.39
CA LEU A 15 24.37 -13.54 39.51
C LEU A 15 24.30 -13.95 38.03
N GLY A 16 24.41 -15.25 37.74
CA GLY A 16 24.28 -15.77 36.37
C GLY A 16 22.88 -15.61 35.78
N LEU A 17 21.83 -15.77 36.60
CA LEU A 17 20.44 -15.61 36.16
C LEU A 17 20.09 -14.14 35.88
N LEU A 18 20.62 -13.20 36.67
CA LEU A 18 20.44 -11.75 36.47
C LEU A 18 21.13 -11.24 35.19
N LEU A 19 22.29 -11.79 34.82
CA LEU A 19 22.97 -11.46 33.55
C LEU A 19 22.25 -12.03 32.31
N TRP A 20 21.55 -13.15 32.45
CA TRP A 20 20.75 -13.74 31.36
C TRP A 20 19.45 -12.96 31.08
N ALA A 21 18.80 -12.44 32.12
CA ALA A 21 17.61 -11.61 31.98
C ALA A 21 17.89 -10.25 31.32
N ALA A 22 19.09 -9.69 31.50
CA ALA A 22 19.50 -8.44 30.85
C ALA A 22 19.83 -8.62 29.35
N ALA A 23 20.13 -9.85 28.91
CA ALA A 23 20.38 -10.19 27.50
C ALA A 23 19.08 -10.42 26.70
N MET A 24 17.93 -10.50 27.36
CA MET A 24 16.62 -10.44 26.70
C MET A 24 16.28 -8.98 26.37
N HIS A 25 17.13 -8.36 25.55
CA HIS A 25 16.71 -7.16 24.83
C HIS A 25 15.47 -7.54 24.04
N VAL A 26 14.35 -6.93 24.41
CA VAL A 26 13.10 -7.04 23.68
C VAL A 26 13.43 -6.70 22.23
N ALA A 27 13.47 -7.70 21.36
CA ALA A 27 13.47 -7.46 19.93
C ALA A 27 12.11 -6.80 19.66
N GLN A 28 12.08 -5.47 19.75
CA GLN A 28 10.97 -4.67 19.30
C GLN A 28 10.94 -4.88 17.79
N ALA A 29 10.17 -5.89 17.37
CA ALA A 29 9.80 -6.03 15.98
C ALA A 29 8.89 -4.84 15.68
N HIS A 30 9.51 -3.71 15.30
CA HIS A 30 8.78 -2.57 14.77
C HIS A 30 7.93 -3.10 13.62
N LYS A 31 6.61 -2.90 13.74
CA LYS A 31 5.69 -3.27 12.66
C LYS A 31 6.15 -2.53 11.40
N GLY A 32 6.39 -3.27 10.31
CA GLY A 32 6.71 -2.68 9.02
C GLY A 32 5.60 -1.73 8.55
N SER A 33 5.96 -0.77 7.69
CA SER A 33 4.99 0.10 7.07
C SER A 33 4.10 -0.70 6.12
N ASP A 34 2.78 -0.57 6.26
CA ASP A 34 1.82 -1.22 5.38
C ASP A 34 0.94 -0.17 4.69
N ALA A 35 0.63 -0.39 3.42
CA ALA A 35 -0.47 0.24 2.71
C ALA A 35 -1.53 -0.81 2.37
N TYR A 36 -2.79 -0.40 2.21
CA TYR A 36 -3.91 -1.29 1.93
C TYR A 36 -4.63 -0.84 0.67
N LEU A 37 -4.78 -1.74 -0.30
CA LEU A 37 -5.51 -1.47 -1.54
C LEU A 37 -6.68 -2.45 -1.68
N ASP A 38 -7.90 -1.93 -1.73
CA ASP A 38 -9.10 -2.68 -2.12
C ASP A 38 -9.39 -2.42 -3.61
N ILE A 39 -9.59 -3.48 -4.40
CA ILE A 39 -9.92 -3.41 -5.82
C ILE A 39 -11.23 -4.13 -6.10
N ARG A 40 -12.18 -3.45 -6.72
CA ARG A 40 -13.46 -4.05 -7.11
C ARG A 40 -13.74 -3.81 -8.58
N GLN A 41 -14.09 -4.87 -9.30
CA GLN A 41 -14.67 -4.71 -10.63
C GLN A 41 -16.16 -4.38 -10.47
N GLN A 42 -16.58 -3.24 -11.02
CA GLN A 42 -17.98 -2.87 -10.99
C GLN A 42 -18.76 -3.70 -12.01
N PRO A 43 -19.98 -4.16 -11.69
CA PRO A 43 -20.83 -4.84 -12.66
C PRO A 43 -21.04 -3.98 -13.90
N ASP A 44 -20.99 -4.60 -15.07
CA ASP A 44 -21.20 -3.96 -16.36
C ASP A 44 -22.66 -3.47 -16.46
N ALA A 45 -22.94 -2.24 -16.01
CA ALA A 45 -24.29 -1.66 -16.03
C ALA A 45 -24.85 -1.54 -17.46
N THR A 46 -23.97 -1.59 -18.46
CA THR A 46 -24.27 -1.52 -19.89
C THR A 46 -24.80 -2.83 -20.50
N ALA A 47 -24.78 -3.95 -19.79
CA ALA A 47 -25.38 -5.20 -20.28
C ALA A 47 -26.92 -5.17 -20.33
N THR A 48 -27.57 -4.19 -19.69
CA THR A 48 -29.04 -4.14 -19.55
C THR A 48 -29.74 -3.16 -20.51
N THR A 49 -29.00 -2.36 -21.30
CA THR A 49 -29.62 -1.38 -22.21
C THR A 49 -29.20 -1.62 -23.65
N MET A 50 -30.05 -2.32 -24.41
CA MET A 50 -29.96 -2.45 -25.86
C MET A 50 -29.92 -1.06 -26.52
N GLY A 51 -28.91 -0.82 -27.36
CA GLY A 51 -28.77 0.42 -28.11
C GLY A 51 -27.41 0.55 -28.81
N GLN A 52 -27.14 -0.37 -29.73
CA GLN A 52 -25.98 -0.38 -30.64
C GLN A 52 -25.74 1.00 -31.28
N VAL A 53 -24.54 1.58 -31.07
CA VAL A 53 -23.98 2.63 -31.94
C VAL A 53 -22.60 2.16 -32.41
N ALA A 54 -22.34 2.38 -33.70
CA ALA A 54 -21.48 1.61 -34.59
C ALA A 54 -19.96 1.64 -34.31
N GLY A 55 -19.32 0.47 -34.47
CA GLY A 55 -17.87 0.24 -34.48
C GLY A 55 -17.46 -0.91 -33.56
N PRO A 56 -16.37 -1.66 -33.85
CA PRO A 56 -15.83 -2.65 -32.91
C PRO A 56 -15.17 -1.93 -31.73
N VAL A 57 -15.96 -1.55 -30.73
CA VAL A 57 -15.43 -1.05 -29.46
C VAL A 57 -15.09 -2.27 -28.60
N ALA A 58 -13.84 -2.39 -28.19
CA ALA A 58 -13.42 -3.47 -27.29
C ALA A 58 -14.21 -3.38 -25.97
N PRO A 59 -14.67 -4.50 -25.41
CA PRO A 59 -15.40 -4.48 -24.15
C PRO A 59 -14.53 -3.85 -23.05
N MET A 60 -15.13 -2.96 -22.27
CA MET A 60 -14.45 -2.27 -21.17
C MET A 60 -14.89 -2.87 -19.82
N GLN A 61 -14.08 -2.65 -18.80
CA GLN A 61 -14.37 -2.95 -17.41
C GLN A 61 -14.11 -1.69 -16.58
N GLU A 62 -14.93 -1.48 -15.56
CA GLU A 62 -14.76 -0.41 -14.60
C GLU A 62 -14.18 -1.00 -13.31
N LEU A 63 -13.07 -0.45 -12.84
CA LEU A 63 -12.42 -0.85 -11.60
C LEU A 63 -12.52 0.31 -10.61
N GLN A 64 -13.01 0.03 -9.41
CA GLN A 64 -12.92 0.93 -8.27
C GLN A 64 -11.75 0.51 -7.39
N LEU A 65 -10.89 1.47 -7.06
CA LEU A 65 -9.72 1.27 -6.22
C LEU A 65 -9.81 2.18 -5.00
N VAL A 66 -9.55 1.64 -3.82
CA VAL A 66 -9.45 2.40 -2.57
C VAL A 66 -8.11 2.07 -1.90
N LEU A 67 -7.25 3.07 -1.80
CA LEU A 67 -5.93 2.95 -1.19
C LEU A 67 -5.92 3.70 0.15
N SER A 68 -5.45 3.03 1.20
CA SER A 68 -5.18 3.62 2.51
C SER A 68 -3.69 3.52 2.82
N VAL A 69 -3.03 4.67 3.04
CA VAL A 69 -1.60 4.76 3.39
C VAL A 69 -1.43 5.47 4.73
N ALA A 70 -0.61 4.95 5.63
CA ALA A 70 -0.40 5.56 6.93
C ALA A 70 0.16 6.99 6.82
N LEU A 71 -0.43 7.95 7.53
CA LEU A 71 0.00 9.36 7.48
C LEU A 71 1.43 9.56 7.97
N ARG A 72 1.85 8.81 9.00
CA ARG A 72 3.23 8.85 9.52
C ARG A 72 4.28 8.43 8.47
N ASP A 73 3.89 7.57 7.55
CA ASP A 73 4.80 7.04 6.54
C ASP A 73 4.83 7.98 5.33
N LEU A 74 3.66 8.54 4.96
CA LEU A 74 3.57 9.62 3.97
C LEU A 74 4.37 10.86 4.37
N ASP A 75 4.53 11.12 5.66
CA ASP A 75 5.36 12.22 6.17
C ASP A 75 6.84 12.13 5.74
N GLN A 76 7.32 10.93 5.40
CA GLN A 76 8.69 10.70 4.93
C GLN A 76 8.92 11.19 3.49
N VAL A 77 7.86 11.44 2.72
CA VAL A 77 7.93 11.83 1.29
C VAL A 77 7.23 13.15 1.01
N VAL A 78 6.30 13.56 1.86
CA VAL A 78 5.62 14.85 1.85
C VAL A 78 5.61 15.33 3.28
N ALA A 79 6.08 16.54 3.58
CA ALA A 79 6.00 17.09 4.93
C ALA A 79 4.52 17.34 5.31
N VAL A 80 3.88 16.33 5.90
CA VAL A 80 2.49 16.39 6.39
C VAL A 80 2.49 17.01 7.78
N ASP A 81 3.38 16.59 8.67
CA ASP A 81 3.65 17.27 9.94
C ASP A 81 4.47 18.54 9.68
N ALA A 82 3.80 19.56 9.14
CA ALA A 82 4.45 20.79 8.69
C ALA A 82 5.06 21.59 9.85
N ASN A 83 4.55 21.41 11.08
CA ASN A 83 5.01 22.13 12.25
C ASN A 83 6.04 21.33 13.09
N GLY A 84 6.15 20.02 12.90
CA GLY A 84 7.16 19.15 13.50
C GLY A 84 6.88 18.78 14.97
N ASP A 85 5.64 18.86 15.44
CA ASP A 85 5.25 18.52 16.81
C ASP A 85 4.90 17.04 17.01
N ALA A 86 5.11 16.21 15.98
CA ALA A 86 4.78 14.79 15.92
C ALA A 86 3.28 14.51 16.04
N ARG A 87 2.42 15.50 15.73
CA ARG A 87 0.96 15.37 15.75
C ARG A 87 0.34 15.91 14.46
N ILE A 88 0.13 15.01 13.52
CA ILE A 88 -0.56 15.35 12.27
C ILE A 88 -2.03 15.70 12.56
N THR A 89 -2.38 16.97 12.30
CA THR A 89 -3.73 17.50 12.41
C THR A 89 -4.50 17.38 11.09
N TRP A 90 -5.83 17.48 11.13
CA TRP A 90 -6.64 17.51 9.91
C TRP A 90 -6.31 18.72 9.01
N GLY A 91 -5.97 19.87 9.61
CA GLY A 91 -5.63 21.08 8.86
C GLY A 91 -4.37 20.87 8.03
N GLU A 92 -3.37 20.21 8.61
CA GLU A 92 -2.13 19.83 7.93
C GLU A 92 -2.35 18.83 6.81
N VAL A 93 -3.11 17.76 7.05
CA VAL A 93 -3.46 16.80 5.99
C VAL A 93 -4.15 17.50 4.82
N ARG A 94 -5.08 18.42 5.10
CA ARG A 94 -5.78 19.17 4.06
C ARG A 94 -4.83 20.03 3.23
N LEU A 95 -3.87 20.69 3.87
CA LEU A 95 -2.87 21.51 3.18
C LEU A 95 -1.91 20.65 2.33
N ALA A 96 -1.53 19.46 2.82
CA ALA A 96 -0.64 18.53 2.13
C ALA A 96 -1.33 17.70 1.03
N THR A 97 -2.67 17.68 0.98
CA THR A 97 -3.46 16.83 0.08
C THR A 97 -3.02 16.93 -1.39
N PRO A 98 -2.78 18.12 -1.99
CA PRO A 98 -2.34 18.20 -3.38
C PRO A 98 -1.01 17.47 -3.64
N GLN A 99 -0.04 17.61 -2.74
CA GLN A 99 1.25 16.93 -2.84
C GLN A 99 1.12 15.42 -2.59
N LEU A 100 0.28 15.02 -1.64
CA LEU A 100 -0.02 13.61 -1.37
C LEU A 100 -0.61 12.93 -2.62
N LEU A 101 -1.61 13.54 -3.25
CA LEU A 101 -2.20 13.00 -4.48
C LEU A 101 -1.19 12.92 -5.62
N HIS A 102 -0.33 13.94 -5.78
CA HIS A 102 0.74 13.92 -6.79
C HIS A 102 1.71 12.75 -6.60
N VAL A 103 2.16 12.50 -5.37
CA VAL A 103 3.02 11.36 -5.04
C VAL A 103 2.32 10.04 -5.35
N LEU A 104 1.03 9.91 -5.03
CA LEU A 104 0.28 8.67 -5.25
C LEU A 104 0.01 8.41 -6.74
N ASP A 105 -0.29 9.44 -7.54
CA ASP A 105 -0.45 9.32 -9.00
C ASP A 105 0.85 8.84 -9.67
N GLN A 106 2.01 9.21 -9.11
CA GLN A 106 3.30 8.75 -9.59
C GLN A 106 3.67 7.36 -9.06
N ALA A 107 3.34 7.04 -7.81
CA ALA A 107 3.85 5.83 -7.15
C ALA A 107 2.96 4.60 -7.31
N VAL A 108 1.67 4.78 -7.64
CA VAL A 108 0.69 3.69 -7.74
C VAL A 108 -0.08 3.82 -9.05
N ARG A 109 0.23 2.96 -10.02
CA ARG A 109 -0.33 3.01 -11.38
C ARG A 109 -0.78 1.64 -11.85
N LEU A 110 -1.78 1.59 -12.73
CA LEU A 110 -2.09 0.40 -13.51
C LEU A 110 -1.31 0.44 -14.82
N GLU A 111 -0.65 -0.66 -15.15
CA GLU A 111 0.11 -0.85 -16.38
C GLU A 111 -0.37 -2.10 -17.11
N ALA A 112 -0.09 -2.17 -18.41
CA ALA A 112 -0.32 -3.38 -19.19
C ALA A 112 0.65 -4.48 -18.72
N GLY A 113 0.12 -5.55 -18.16
CA GLY A 113 0.87 -6.71 -17.68
C GLY A 113 1.25 -7.68 -18.79
N ALA A 114 2.17 -8.59 -18.46
CA ALA A 114 2.55 -9.70 -19.32
C ALA A 114 1.31 -10.56 -19.66
N GLY A 115 1.07 -10.78 -20.97
CA GLY A 115 -0.11 -11.51 -21.45
C GLY A 115 -1.22 -10.62 -22.04
N SER A 116 -1.07 -9.29 -22.02
CA SER A 116 -1.95 -8.40 -22.78
C SER A 116 -1.95 -8.73 -24.27
N LYS A 117 -3.13 -9.03 -24.82
CA LYS A 117 -3.34 -9.23 -26.27
C LYS A 117 -3.47 -7.91 -27.03
N VAL A 118 -3.50 -6.80 -26.32
CA VAL A 118 -3.50 -5.45 -26.87
C VAL A 118 -2.05 -5.04 -27.10
N ALA A 119 -1.71 -4.68 -28.34
CA ALA A 119 -0.38 -4.17 -28.65
C ALA A 119 -0.13 -2.91 -27.78
N PRO A 120 1.02 -2.79 -27.08
CA PRO A 120 1.33 -1.57 -26.37
C PRO A 120 1.29 -0.41 -27.37
N SER A 121 0.51 0.64 -27.06
CA SER A 121 0.66 1.91 -27.77
C SER A 121 2.12 2.31 -27.60
N ARG A 122 2.81 2.56 -28.72
CA ARG A 122 4.25 2.78 -28.78
C ARG A 122 4.63 3.96 -27.90
N ALA A 123 4.95 3.70 -26.63
CA ALA A 123 5.75 4.59 -25.81
C ALA A 123 7.22 4.25 -26.07
N ASP A 124 7.98 5.31 -26.19
CA ASP A 124 9.40 5.41 -26.44
C ASP A 124 10.18 4.46 -25.52
N ALA A 125 11.23 3.84 -26.06
CA ALA A 125 11.94 2.72 -25.46
C ALA A 125 12.26 2.90 -23.96
N GLY A 126 11.66 2.05 -23.12
CA GLY A 126 12.02 1.89 -21.71
C GLY A 126 10.88 2.07 -20.71
N THR A 127 9.71 2.56 -21.14
CA THR A 127 8.53 2.70 -20.28
C THR A 127 7.38 1.92 -20.89
N VAL A 128 6.86 0.91 -20.17
CA VAL A 128 5.59 0.29 -20.56
C VAL A 128 4.55 1.39 -20.44
N ALA A 129 3.97 1.82 -21.56
CA ALA A 129 2.97 2.87 -21.56
C ALA A 129 1.85 2.49 -20.58
N ALA A 130 1.53 3.36 -19.63
CA ALA A 130 0.24 3.29 -18.97
C ALA A 130 -0.81 3.24 -20.09
N ALA A 131 -1.68 2.23 -20.08
CA ALA A 131 -2.80 2.23 -21.01
C ALA A 131 -3.61 3.48 -20.66
N PRO A 132 -3.73 4.48 -21.56
CA PRO A 132 -4.28 5.78 -21.19
C PRO A 132 -5.72 5.67 -20.66
N ASP A 133 -6.46 4.66 -21.12
CA ASP A 133 -7.82 4.34 -20.66
C ASP A 133 -7.84 3.77 -19.22
N CYS A 134 -6.72 3.24 -18.74
CA CYS A 134 -6.53 2.67 -17.40
C CYS A 134 -5.80 3.60 -16.42
N ALA A 135 -5.61 4.87 -16.75
CA ALA A 135 -4.92 5.79 -15.85
C ALA A 135 -5.64 5.92 -14.50
N LEU A 136 -4.89 5.80 -13.41
CA LEU A 136 -5.40 6.10 -12.08
C LEU A 136 -5.30 7.60 -11.82
N HIS A 137 -6.40 8.18 -11.37
CA HIS A 137 -6.45 9.55 -10.86
C HIS A 137 -6.97 9.51 -9.43
N TRP A 138 -6.06 9.60 -8.47
CA TRP A 138 -6.41 9.51 -7.07
C TRP A 138 -7.16 10.75 -6.60
N ARG A 139 -8.17 10.55 -5.77
CA ARG A 139 -8.91 11.60 -5.08
C ARG A 139 -8.94 11.30 -3.59
N ALA A 140 -8.82 12.34 -2.77
CA ALA A 140 -8.98 12.20 -1.33
C ALA A 140 -10.37 11.62 -1.02
N ASP A 141 -10.39 10.52 -0.27
CA ASP A 141 -11.57 9.77 0.15
C ASP A 141 -11.62 9.66 1.70
N GLY A 142 -11.00 10.64 2.36
CA GLY A 142 -11.06 10.84 3.80
C GLY A 142 -9.85 10.31 4.58
N LEU A 143 -10.06 10.14 5.88
CA LEU A 143 -9.10 9.58 6.81
C LEU A 143 -9.69 8.31 7.42
N GLU A 144 -8.85 7.31 7.57
CA GLU A 144 -9.21 6.06 8.23
C GLU A 144 -8.41 5.89 9.52
N ARG A 145 -9.02 5.29 10.55
CA ARG A 145 -8.34 4.90 11.79
C ARG A 145 -8.17 3.39 11.81
N ARG A 146 -6.94 2.93 12.01
CA ARG A 146 -6.60 1.53 12.22
C ARG A 146 -5.88 1.38 13.56
N GLY A 147 -5.67 0.13 13.99
CA GLY A 147 -5.07 -0.19 15.29
C GLY A 147 -3.67 0.40 15.49
N ASP A 148 -2.96 0.70 14.40
CA ASP A 148 -1.60 1.22 14.40
C ASP A 148 -1.47 2.67 13.94
N GLY A 149 -2.57 3.39 13.69
CA GLY A 149 -2.52 4.82 13.36
C GLY A 149 -3.64 5.33 12.46
N SER A 150 -3.45 6.57 12.00
CA SER A 150 -4.33 7.21 11.01
C SER A 150 -3.76 7.09 9.60
N TYR A 151 -4.66 6.84 8.66
CA TYR A 151 -4.34 6.57 7.25
C TYR A 151 -5.02 7.62 6.38
N PHE A 152 -4.29 8.12 5.39
CA PHE A 152 -4.84 8.89 4.29
C PHE A 152 -5.50 7.93 3.30
N ARG A 153 -6.79 8.12 3.08
CA ARG A 153 -7.59 7.27 2.20
C ARG A 153 -7.82 8.01 0.89
N VAL A 154 -7.55 7.35 -0.22
CA VAL A 154 -7.80 7.86 -1.57
C VAL A 154 -8.56 6.83 -2.39
N ALA A 155 -9.32 7.31 -3.35
CA ALA A 155 -10.06 6.47 -4.29
C ALA A 155 -9.78 6.88 -5.73
N ALA A 156 -9.77 5.89 -6.63
CA ALA A 156 -9.69 6.08 -8.07
C ALA A 156 -10.68 5.14 -8.76
N ASN A 157 -11.19 5.56 -9.91
CA ASN A 157 -11.90 4.68 -10.83
C ASN A 157 -11.08 4.57 -12.12
N ALA A 158 -11.02 3.39 -12.71
CA ALA A 158 -10.30 3.14 -13.95
C ALA A 158 -11.17 2.37 -14.94
N ARG A 159 -11.18 2.80 -16.20
CA ARG A 159 -11.98 2.18 -17.25
C ARG A 159 -11.10 1.44 -18.25
N CYS A 160 -10.82 0.19 -17.96
CA CYS A 160 -9.86 -0.60 -18.72
C CYS A 160 -10.49 -1.43 -19.84
N PRO A 161 -9.81 -1.69 -20.96
CA PRO A 161 -10.21 -2.76 -21.87
C PRO A 161 -10.16 -4.13 -21.16
N ARG A 162 -11.20 -4.96 -21.28
CA ARG A 162 -11.22 -6.31 -20.67
C ARG A 162 -10.15 -7.25 -21.23
N ALA A 163 -9.68 -7.00 -22.45
CA ALA A 163 -8.62 -7.81 -23.08
C ALA A 163 -7.21 -7.47 -22.57
N LEU A 164 -7.08 -6.42 -21.75
CA LEU A 164 -5.82 -6.01 -21.17
C LEU A 164 -5.56 -6.81 -19.88
N ALA A 165 -4.46 -7.56 -19.86
CA ALA A 165 -3.94 -8.07 -18.60
C ALA A 165 -3.35 -6.88 -17.84
N LEU A 166 -3.79 -6.65 -16.60
CA LEU A 166 -3.34 -5.52 -15.79
C LEU A 166 -2.27 -5.95 -14.79
N SER A 167 -1.27 -5.11 -14.61
CA SER A 167 -0.31 -5.19 -13.51
C SER A 167 -0.34 -3.91 -12.70
N LEU A 168 -0.28 -4.01 -11.37
CA LEU A 168 -0.10 -2.85 -10.51
C LEU A 168 1.38 -2.50 -10.43
N HIS A 169 1.74 -1.29 -10.85
CA HIS A 169 3.05 -0.72 -10.63
C HIS A 169 3.03 0.02 -9.29
N TYR A 170 3.89 -0.41 -8.36
CA TYR A 170 3.92 0.11 -7.00
C TYR A 170 5.33 0.47 -6.58
N THR A 171 5.61 1.75 -6.35
CA THR A 171 6.95 2.25 -5.97
C THR A 171 6.93 3.15 -4.73
N LEU A 172 5.79 3.24 -4.05
CA LEU A 172 5.65 4.11 -2.87
C LEU A 172 6.64 3.63 -1.79
N PHE A 173 7.39 4.59 -1.23
CA PHE A 173 8.44 4.36 -0.24
C PHE A 173 9.62 3.48 -0.68
N ARG A 174 9.80 3.20 -1.98
CA ARG A 174 10.94 2.37 -2.48
C ARG A 174 12.30 2.79 -1.91
N THR A 175 12.52 4.10 -1.77
CA THR A 175 13.80 4.65 -1.28
C THR A 175 13.84 4.90 0.23
N GLN A 176 12.67 4.91 0.88
CA GLN A 176 12.51 5.26 2.31
C GLN A 176 12.42 4.01 3.19
N ASP A 177 11.69 2.99 2.74
CA ASP A 177 11.43 1.77 3.50
C ASP A 177 11.37 0.53 2.60
N ALA A 178 12.47 -0.24 2.61
CA ALA A 178 12.56 -1.52 1.88
C ALA A 178 11.65 -2.63 2.46
N ASN A 179 11.19 -2.46 3.71
CA ASN A 179 10.26 -3.37 4.36
C ASN A 179 8.80 -2.97 4.18
N HIS A 180 8.52 -1.86 3.48
CA HIS A 180 7.17 -1.43 3.19
C HIS A 180 6.43 -2.49 2.36
N ARG A 181 5.15 -2.74 2.68
CA ARG A 181 4.31 -3.71 1.96
C ARG A 181 2.98 -3.09 1.57
N LEU A 182 2.55 -3.36 0.35
CA LEU A 182 1.17 -3.16 -0.07
C LEU A 182 0.40 -4.46 0.11
N LEU A 183 -0.69 -4.40 0.86
CA LEU A 183 -1.65 -5.49 1.03
C LEU A 183 -2.84 -5.23 0.10
N VAL A 184 -2.98 -6.08 -0.91
CA VAL A 184 -4.02 -5.96 -1.94
C VAL A 184 -5.11 -6.97 -1.63
N ALA A 185 -6.34 -6.50 -1.49
CA ALA A 185 -7.55 -7.31 -1.42
C ALA A 185 -8.53 -6.88 -2.51
N GLY A 186 -9.48 -7.73 -2.85
CA GLY A 186 -10.50 -7.34 -3.81
C GLY A 186 -11.32 -8.48 -4.38
N HIS A 187 -12.14 -8.12 -5.36
CA HIS A 187 -12.93 -9.06 -6.15
C HIS A 187 -12.96 -8.58 -7.61
N VAL A 188 -12.37 -9.37 -8.50
CA VAL A 188 -12.19 -9.04 -9.93
C VAL A 188 -12.53 -10.27 -10.76
N ASP A 189 -13.35 -10.10 -11.81
CA ASP A 189 -13.83 -11.17 -12.70
C ASP A 189 -14.40 -12.38 -11.93
N GLY A 190 -15.18 -12.12 -10.88
CA GLY A 190 -15.81 -13.16 -10.07
C GLY A 190 -14.86 -13.88 -9.11
N THR A 191 -13.59 -13.45 -9.01
CA THR A 191 -12.55 -14.10 -8.22
C THR A 191 -12.07 -13.18 -7.11
N ASP A 192 -11.92 -13.72 -5.90
CA ASP A 192 -11.30 -13.00 -4.80
C ASP A 192 -9.81 -12.82 -5.05
N LEU A 193 -9.35 -11.58 -4.86
CA LEU A 193 -7.95 -11.20 -4.97
C LEU A 193 -7.39 -11.00 -3.56
N LEU A 194 -6.29 -11.68 -3.26
CA LEU A 194 -5.47 -11.41 -2.07
C LEU A 194 -3.99 -11.54 -2.45
N SER A 195 -3.24 -10.46 -2.26
CA SER A 195 -1.82 -10.41 -2.61
C SER A 195 -1.05 -9.45 -1.71
N THR A 196 0.26 -9.65 -1.63
CA THR A 196 1.19 -8.73 -0.98
C THR A 196 2.24 -8.31 -2.00
N MET A 197 2.55 -7.01 -2.07
CA MET A 197 3.56 -6.47 -2.99
C MET A 197 4.60 -5.65 -2.22
N SER A 198 5.85 -5.76 -2.65
CA SER A 198 6.92 -4.84 -2.24
C SER A 198 7.04 -3.70 -3.25
N PRO A 199 7.57 -2.52 -2.86
CA PRO A 199 7.95 -1.49 -3.80
C PRO A 199 8.93 -2.03 -4.85
N GLN A 200 8.66 -1.76 -6.13
CA GLN A 200 9.50 -2.10 -7.28
C GLN A 200 10.56 -1.04 -7.51
#